data_AF-A0A925A3E1-F1
#
_entry.id   AF-A0A925A3E1-F1
#
_cell.length_a   1.000
_cell.length_b   1.000
_cell.length_c   1.000
_cell.angle_alpha   90.00
_cell.angle_beta   90.00
_cell.angle_gamma   90.00
#
_symmetry.space_group_name_H-M   'P 1'
#
loop_
_entity.id
_entity.type
_entity.pdbx_description
1 polymer ?
#
loop_
_entity_poly.entity_id
_entity_poly.type
_entity_poly.pdbx_seq_one_letter_code
_entity_poly.pdbx_strand_id
1 'polypeptide(L)'
;MAFWNRAPVDTSLPRDDRGSGSFDDYRFNLLPNKTRTTLRLANSTPHQEELQRIIDSGESELETAISRRTAEEERTDAPMDIRLFSGSRVTGVVGRIPRGLEPVIDEALGRLDGAGKKARIPASVQKTRSGWRVDLLIGRTR
;
A
#
# COMPACT_ATOMS: atom_id res chain seq x y z
N MET A 1 9.43 -8.72 -24.54
CA MET A 1 9.06 -9.59 -23.40
C MET A 1 7.92 -8.94 -22.65
N ALA A 2 6.88 -9.74 -22.39
CA ALA A 2 5.57 -9.53 -21.75
C ALA A 2 5.14 -8.10 -21.32
N PHE A 3 4.11 -7.60 -22.01
CA PHE A 3 3.34 -6.38 -21.71
C PHE A 3 2.25 -6.61 -20.63
N TRP A 4 2.21 -7.81 -20.04
CA TRP A 4 1.15 -8.32 -19.17
C TRP A 4 1.45 -8.17 -17.66
N ASN A 5 2.65 -7.68 -17.29
CA ASN A 5 3.13 -7.76 -15.90
C ASN A 5 2.95 -6.47 -15.07
N ARG A 6 2.41 -5.41 -15.70
CA ARG A 6 2.05 -4.18 -14.97
C ARG A 6 0.64 -4.33 -14.43
N ALA A 7 0.44 -3.94 -13.17
CA ALA A 7 -0.89 -3.87 -12.58
C ALA A 7 -1.84 -3.10 -13.50
N PRO A 8 -3.10 -3.56 -13.65
CA PRO A 8 -4.08 -2.86 -14.48
C PRO A 8 -4.18 -1.41 -14.04
N VAL A 9 -4.01 -0.51 -15.01
CA VAL A 9 -3.91 0.92 -14.76
C VAL A 9 -5.32 1.45 -14.54
N ASP A 10 -5.64 1.86 -13.31
CA ASP A 10 -6.94 2.47 -13.01
C ASP A 10 -7.10 3.80 -13.76
N THR A 11 -7.93 3.81 -14.80
CA THR A 11 -8.15 4.98 -15.65
C THR A 11 -9.06 6.03 -15.01
N SER A 12 -9.77 5.68 -13.93
CA SER A 12 -10.64 6.62 -13.21
C SER A 12 -9.83 7.66 -12.42
N LEU A 13 -8.57 7.36 -12.12
CA LEU A 13 -7.66 8.27 -11.41
C LEU A 13 -6.76 9.07 -12.36
N PRO A 14 -6.39 10.32 -11.99
CA PRO A 14 -5.35 11.08 -12.66
C PRO A 14 -4.04 10.30 -12.77
N ARG A 15 -3.32 10.45 -13.88
CA ARG A 15 -2.13 9.63 -14.19
C ARG A 15 -1.06 9.65 -13.09
N ASP A 16 -0.92 10.78 -12.42
CA ASP A 16 0.02 11.04 -11.33
C ASP A 16 -0.46 10.53 -9.96
N ASP A 17 -1.73 10.13 -9.88
CA ASP A 17 -2.39 9.56 -8.69
C ASP A 17 -2.68 8.06 -8.80
N ARG A 18 -2.36 7.48 -9.95
CA ARG A 18 -2.35 6.04 -10.12
C ARG A 18 -1.20 5.50 -9.29
N GLY A 19 -1.52 4.74 -8.25
CA GLY A 19 -0.51 4.04 -7.48
C GLY A 19 0.27 3.08 -8.36
N SER A 20 1.41 2.61 -7.87
CA SER A 20 2.39 1.88 -8.69
C SER A 20 2.91 0.65 -7.98
N GLY A 21 2.98 -0.45 -8.72
CA GLY A 21 3.64 -1.69 -8.35
C GLY A 21 3.68 -2.63 -9.55
N SER A 22 4.56 -3.62 -9.50
CA SER A 22 4.72 -4.62 -10.56
C SER A 22 4.67 -6.02 -9.98
N PHE A 23 3.97 -6.95 -10.64
CA PHE A 23 4.01 -8.36 -10.26
C PHE A 23 5.40 -8.98 -10.44
N ASP A 24 6.23 -8.41 -11.33
CA ASP A 24 7.62 -8.83 -11.53
C ASP A 24 8.49 -8.64 -10.28
N ASP A 25 8.07 -7.78 -9.35
CA ASP A 25 8.78 -7.57 -8.08
C ASP A 25 8.48 -8.67 -7.06
N TYR A 26 7.67 -9.67 -7.41
CA TYR A 26 7.24 -10.76 -6.54
C TYR A 26 7.52 -12.14 -7.16
N ARG A 27 7.59 -13.16 -6.32
CA ARG A 27 7.64 -14.58 -6.72
C ARG A 27 6.24 -15.14 -6.91
N PHE A 28 6.14 -16.38 -7.39
CA PHE A 28 4.87 -17.09 -7.60
C PHE A 28 3.95 -17.13 -6.37
N ASN A 29 4.49 -17.04 -5.15
CA ASN A 29 3.74 -16.97 -3.90
C ASN A 29 3.54 -15.53 -3.38
N LEU A 30 3.62 -14.53 -4.27
CA LEU A 30 3.55 -13.09 -3.96
C LEU A 30 4.57 -12.63 -2.90
N LEU A 31 5.66 -13.39 -2.74
CA LEU A 31 6.76 -13.02 -1.87
C LEU A 31 7.64 -11.99 -2.58
N PRO A 32 7.93 -10.83 -1.95
CA PRO A 32 8.79 -9.83 -2.56
C PRO A 32 10.16 -10.38 -2.97
N ASN A 33 10.58 -10.11 -4.19
CA ASN A 33 11.88 -10.53 -4.71
C ASN A 33 13.04 -9.82 -3.99
N LYS A 34 12.83 -8.58 -3.54
CA LYS A 34 13.86 -7.73 -2.92
C LYS A 34 13.30 -7.06 -1.67
N THR A 35 14.18 -6.78 -0.70
CA THR A 35 13.83 -6.03 0.52
C THR A 35 13.41 -4.58 0.26
N ARG A 36 13.84 -4.03 -0.88
CA ARG A 36 13.50 -2.70 -1.36
C ARG A 36 12.23 -2.63 -2.22
N THR A 37 11.51 -3.74 -2.39
CA THR A 37 10.25 -3.73 -3.14
C THR A 37 9.26 -2.83 -2.42
N THR A 38 8.72 -1.85 -3.15
CA THR A 38 7.71 -0.92 -2.63
C THR A 38 6.46 -0.97 -3.48
N LEU A 39 5.34 -0.62 -2.86
CA LEU A 39 4.05 -0.44 -3.52
C LEU A 39 3.53 0.94 -3.17
N ARG A 40 3.34 1.78 -4.19
CA ARG A 40 2.81 3.13 -4.02
C ARG A 40 1.29 3.08 -4.01
N LEU A 41 0.69 3.72 -3.01
CA LEU A 41 -0.76 3.86 -2.93
C LEU A 41 -1.31 4.71 -4.08
N ALA A 42 -2.50 4.33 -4.52
CA ALA A 42 -3.34 5.10 -5.42
C ALA A 42 -4.24 6.07 -4.63
N ASN A 43 -4.79 7.07 -5.31
CA ASN A 43 -5.79 7.98 -4.74
C ASN A 43 -5.32 8.68 -3.46
N SER A 44 -4.06 9.09 -3.39
CA SER A 44 -3.51 9.87 -2.26
C SER A 44 -3.73 11.37 -2.44
N THR A 45 -4.12 11.85 -3.62
CA THR A 45 -4.35 13.29 -3.90
C THR A 45 -5.47 13.90 -3.05
N PRO A 46 -6.59 13.22 -2.77
CA PRO A 46 -7.63 13.79 -1.88
C PRO A 46 -7.20 13.88 -0.41
N HIS A 47 -6.09 13.22 -0.03
CA HIS A 47 -5.68 13.03 1.37
C HIS A 47 -4.40 13.81 1.73
N GLN A 48 -4.06 14.85 0.97
CA GLN A 48 -2.83 15.63 1.17
C GLN A 48 -2.76 16.30 2.53
N GLU A 49 -3.88 16.79 3.06
CA GLU A 49 -3.93 17.40 4.40
C GLU A 49 -3.63 16.38 5.51
N GLU A 50 -4.11 15.14 5.35
CA GLU A 50 -3.81 14.06 6.30
C GLU A 50 -2.33 13.68 6.22
N LEU A 51 -1.79 13.56 5.00
CA LEU A 51 -0.37 13.28 4.78
C LEU A 51 0.53 14.37 5.34
N GLN A 52 0.15 15.63 5.16
CA GLN A 52 0.86 16.78 5.75
C GLN A 52 0.83 16.70 7.28
N ARG A 53 -0.32 16.40 7.89
CA ARG A 53 -0.42 16.21 9.35
C ARG A 53 0.48 15.09 9.87
N ILE A 54 0.63 14.00 9.13
CA ILE A 54 1.55 12.90 9.48
C ILE A 54 3.00 13.41 9.44
N ILE A 55 3.39 14.13 8.38
CA ILE A 55 4.74 14.72 8.28
C ILE A 55 5.00 15.72 9.40
N ASP A 56 4.03 16.60 9.69
CA ASP A 56 4.14 17.62 10.74
C ASP A 56 4.24 17.01 12.14
N SER A 57 3.70 15.80 12.34
CA SER A 57 3.85 15.06 13.59
C SER A 57 5.28 14.59 13.85
N GLY A 58 6.13 14.53 12.81
CA GLY A 58 7.54 14.13 12.92
C GLY A 58 7.78 12.65 13.18
N GLU A 59 6.73 11.82 13.18
CA GLU A 59 6.83 10.38 13.38
C GLU A 59 7.50 9.71 12.17
N SER A 60 8.57 8.95 12.43
CA SER A 60 9.40 8.32 11.40
C SER A 60 8.98 6.88 11.09
N GLU A 61 8.28 6.23 12.02
CA GLU A 61 7.82 4.85 11.91
C GLU A 61 6.32 4.83 11.58
N LEU A 62 6.02 4.70 10.28
CA LEU A 62 4.66 4.53 9.80
C LEU A 62 4.41 3.06 9.48
N GLU A 63 3.28 2.54 9.94
CA GLU A 63 2.85 1.17 9.67
C GLU A 63 1.42 1.16 9.14
N THR A 64 1.04 0.18 8.33
CA THR A 64 -0.35 0.07 7.87
C THR A 64 -1.28 -0.31 9.03
N ALA A 65 -2.37 0.44 9.14
CA ALA A 65 -3.49 0.16 10.03
C ALA A 65 -4.64 -0.46 9.23
N ILE A 66 -4.42 -1.68 8.71
CA ILE A 66 -5.40 -2.40 7.87
C ILE A 66 -5.52 -3.85 8.31
N SER A 67 -6.66 -4.45 8.00
CA SER A 67 -6.90 -5.89 8.11
C SER A 67 -6.99 -6.51 6.71
N ARG A 68 -6.86 -7.84 6.63
CA ARG A 68 -7.11 -8.59 5.40
C ARG A 68 -8.56 -8.39 4.94
N ARG A 69 -8.79 -8.45 3.62
CA ARG A 69 -10.15 -8.44 3.07
C ARG A 69 -10.98 -9.60 3.60
N THR A 70 -12.25 -9.32 3.82
CA THR A 70 -13.28 -10.32 4.02
C THR A 70 -13.71 -10.94 2.68
N ALA A 71 -14.31 -12.13 2.71
CA ALA A 71 -14.78 -12.81 1.51
C ALA A 71 -15.88 -12.03 0.75
N GLU A 72 -16.59 -11.12 1.43
CA GLU A 72 -17.59 -10.25 0.81
C GLU A 72 -16.95 -9.06 0.09
N GLU A 73 -15.93 -8.44 0.68
CA GLU A 73 -15.15 -7.37 0.05
C GLU A 73 -14.42 -7.87 -1.21
N GLU A 74 -13.92 -9.10 -1.17
CA GLU A 74 -13.31 -9.73 -2.35
C GLU A 74 -14.36 -9.99 -3.46
N ARG A 75 -15.55 -10.50 -3.09
CA ARG A 75 -16.64 -10.75 -4.04
C ARG A 75 -17.16 -9.47 -4.71
N THR A 76 -17.13 -8.34 -3.99
CA THR A 76 -17.66 -7.06 -4.45
C THR A 76 -16.61 -6.15 -5.10
N ASP A 77 -15.36 -6.62 -5.23
CA ASP A 77 -14.23 -5.81 -5.71
C ASP A 77 -14.14 -4.46 -4.97
N ALA A 78 -14.36 -4.50 -3.65
CA ALA A 78 -14.36 -3.30 -2.82
C ALA A 78 -12.96 -2.66 -2.82
N PRO A 79 -12.85 -1.32 -3.01
CA PRO A 79 -11.57 -0.63 -2.88
C PRO A 79 -10.97 -0.85 -1.50
N MET A 80 -9.67 -1.17 -1.43
CA MET A 80 -8.96 -1.31 -0.16
C MET A 80 -8.36 0.03 0.28
N ASP A 81 -9.10 0.77 1.11
CA ASP A 81 -8.64 2.01 1.74
C ASP A 81 -7.56 1.73 2.80
N ILE A 82 -6.46 2.48 2.72
CA ILE A 82 -5.32 2.35 3.63
C ILE A 82 -5.33 3.49 4.64
N ARG A 83 -5.13 3.11 5.91
CA ARG A 83 -4.82 4.00 7.03
C ARG A 83 -3.44 3.65 7.55
N LEU A 84 -2.79 4.59 8.23
CA LEU A 84 -1.48 4.38 8.84
C LEU A 84 -1.58 4.51 10.36
N PHE A 85 -0.70 3.81 11.05
CA PHE A 85 -0.30 4.15 12.41
C PHE A 85 0.79 5.20 12.32
N SER A 86 0.57 6.32 13.00
CA SER A 86 1.59 7.32 13.30
C SER A 86 1.78 7.33 14.82
N GLY A 87 2.87 6.72 15.28
CA GLY A 87 3.07 6.45 16.70
C GLY A 87 1.95 5.61 17.32
N SER A 88 1.17 6.22 18.22
CA SER A 88 0.03 5.57 18.92
C SER A 88 -1.34 5.80 18.26
N ARG A 89 -1.42 6.62 17.20
CA ARG A 89 -2.69 7.04 16.58
C ARG A 89 -2.89 6.38 15.23
N VAL A 90 -4.14 6.07 14.92
CA VAL A 90 -4.57 5.68 13.56
C VAL A 90 -4.95 6.95 12.80
N THR A 91 -4.42 7.10 11.60
CA THR A 91 -4.70 8.25 10.73
C THR A 91 -6.04 8.09 10.02
N GLY A 92 -6.50 9.16 9.38
CA GLY A 92 -7.49 9.06 8.31
C GLY A 92 -7.01 8.18 7.15
N VAL A 93 -7.88 7.99 6.15
CA VAL A 93 -7.49 7.32 4.90
C VAL A 93 -6.42 8.15 4.21
N VAL A 94 -5.33 7.51 3.79
CA VAL A 94 -4.18 8.16 3.14
C VAL A 94 -4.05 7.78 1.65
N GLY A 95 -4.86 6.83 1.20
CA GLY A 95 -4.86 6.32 -0.16
C GLY A 95 -5.49 4.93 -0.21
N ARG A 96 -5.35 4.29 -1.36
CA ARG A 96 -5.92 2.98 -1.69
C ARG A 96 -4.86 2.07 -2.26
N ILE A 97 -5.03 0.76 -2.11
CA ILE A 97 -4.22 -0.19 -2.87
C ILE A 97 -4.55 -0.04 -4.36
N PRO A 98 -3.53 -0.01 -5.25
CA PRO A 98 -3.78 0.01 -6.69
C PRO A 98 -4.54 -1.25 -7.11
N ARG A 99 -5.53 -1.06 -7.99
CA ARG A 99 -6.35 -2.16 -8.49
C ARG A 99 -5.48 -3.28 -9.09
N GLY A 100 -5.81 -4.51 -8.72
CA GLY A 100 -5.09 -5.71 -9.11
C GLY A 100 -3.87 -6.05 -8.24
N LEU A 101 -3.44 -5.20 -7.31
CA LEU A 101 -2.33 -5.49 -6.37
C LEU A 101 -2.80 -5.84 -4.95
N GLU A 102 -4.11 -5.91 -4.72
CA GLU A 102 -4.70 -6.31 -3.45
C GLU A 102 -4.23 -7.70 -2.97
N PRO A 103 -4.11 -8.73 -3.84
CA PRO A 103 -3.64 -10.06 -3.40
C PRO A 103 -2.23 -10.04 -2.80
N VAL A 104 -1.37 -9.11 -3.23
CA VAL A 104 -0.01 -8.95 -2.68
C VAL A 104 -0.06 -8.53 -1.21
N ILE A 105 -1.02 -7.66 -0.87
CA ILE A 105 -1.22 -7.18 0.50
C ILE A 105 -1.81 -8.28 1.36
N ASP A 106 -2.84 -8.97 0.85
CA ASP A 106 -3.49 -10.07 1.58
C ASP A 106 -2.47 -11.18 1.93
N GLU A 107 -1.61 -11.57 0.99
CA GLU A 107 -0.52 -12.54 1.23
C GLU A 107 0.56 -12.01 2.17
N ALA A 108 0.95 -10.73 2.05
CA ALA A 108 1.92 -10.12 2.96
C ALA A 108 1.41 -10.12 4.41
N LEU A 109 0.15 -9.75 4.63
CA LEU A 109 -0.49 -9.76 5.94
C LEU A 109 -0.64 -11.19 6.47
N GLY A 110 -1.08 -12.12 5.63
CA GLY A 110 -1.21 -13.54 5.99
C GLY A 110 0.12 -14.16 6.42
N ARG A 111 1.22 -13.80 5.76
CA ARG A 111 2.56 -14.24 6.15
C ARG A 111 3.02 -13.69 7.48
N LEU A 112 2.78 -12.40 7.74
CA LEU A 112 3.13 -11.78 9.02
C LEU A 112 2.34 -12.44 10.16
N ASP A 113 1.05 -12.65 9.95
CA ASP A 113 0.14 -13.32 10.89
C ASP A 113 0.57 -14.77 11.17
N GLY A 114 0.84 -15.56 10.12
CA GLY A 114 1.34 -16.93 10.24
C GLY A 114 2.72 -17.04 10.89
N ALA A 115 3.54 -15.99 10.81
CA ALA A 115 4.83 -15.89 11.49
C ALA A 115 4.74 -15.37 12.94
N GLY A 116 3.53 -15.11 13.46
CA GLY A 116 3.30 -14.53 14.78
C GLY A 116 3.75 -13.08 14.92
N LYS A 117 4.01 -12.40 13.80
CA LYS A 117 4.34 -10.97 13.76
C LYS A 117 3.06 -10.15 13.66
N LYS A 118 3.13 -8.88 14.06
CA LYS A 118 2.03 -7.94 13.82
C LYS A 118 1.77 -7.86 12.31
N ALA A 119 0.53 -8.06 11.89
CA ALA A 119 0.11 -7.95 10.49
C ALA A 119 0.07 -6.46 10.05
N ARG A 120 1.25 -5.84 10.01
CA ARG A 120 1.45 -4.43 9.70
C ARG A 120 2.62 -4.29 8.75
N ILE A 121 2.40 -3.59 7.65
CA ILE A 121 3.40 -3.34 6.62
C ILE A 121 4.00 -1.96 6.90
N PRO A 122 5.34 -1.83 6.99
CA PRO A 122 5.96 -0.52 7.13
C PRO A 122 5.65 0.37 5.92
N ALA A 123 5.42 1.65 6.15
CA ALA A 123 5.09 2.63 5.13
C ALA A 123 6.04 3.83 5.21
N SER A 124 6.14 4.59 4.12
CA SER A 124 6.94 5.80 4.04
C SER A 124 6.18 6.84 3.22
N VAL A 125 6.09 8.06 3.74
CA VAL A 125 5.53 9.19 3.01
C VAL A 125 6.64 9.86 2.20
N GLN A 126 6.40 10.01 0.90
CA GLN A 126 7.36 10.51 -0.08
C GLN A 126 6.83 11.80 -0.72
N LYS A 127 7.68 12.81 -0.85
CA LYS A 127 7.34 14.05 -1.56
C LYS A 127 7.58 13.87 -3.05
N THR A 128 6.56 14.09 -3.87
CA THR A 128 6.68 14.15 -5.33
C THR A 128 6.33 15.55 -5.83
N ARG A 129 6.49 15.75 -7.15
CA ARG A 129 6.09 17.01 -7.81
C ARG A 129 4.57 17.27 -7.75
N SER A 130 3.77 16.21 -7.59
CA SER A 130 2.31 16.28 -7.51
C SER A 130 1.77 16.23 -6.08
N GLY A 131 2.63 16.29 -5.07
CA GLY A 131 2.26 16.28 -3.65
C GLY A 131 2.88 15.10 -2.88
N TRP A 132 2.31 14.81 -1.72
CA TRP A 132 2.68 13.70 -0.87
C TRP A 132 2.10 12.39 -1.38
N ARG A 133 2.90 11.33 -1.30
CA ARG A 133 2.58 9.96 -1.70
C ARG A 133 2.95 8.99 -0.60
N VAL A 134 2.30 7.84 -0.56
CA VAL A 134 2.62 6.80 0.41
C VAL A 134 3.17 5.58 -0.34
N ASP A 135 4.37 5.17 0.05
CA ASP A 135 5.01 3.97 -0.42
C ASP A 135 5.00 2.93 0.71
N LEU A 136 4.29 1.82 0.50
CA LEU A 136 4.34 0.65 1.37
C LEU A 136 5.64 -0.11 1.10
N LEU A 137 6.43 -0.33 2.14
CA LEU A 137 7.71 -1.02 2.10
C LEU A 137 7.50 -2.54 2.20
N ILE A 138 6.73 -3.11 1.27
CA ILE A 138 6.33 -4.52 1.27
C ILE A 138 7.56 -5.45 1.29
N GLY A 139 8.67 -5.07 0.68
CA GLY A 139 9.90 -5.85 0.73
C GLY A 139 10.42 -6.14 2.15
N ARG A 140 10.03 -5.35 3.15
CA ARG A 140 10.36 -5.57 4.57
C ARG A 140 9.53 -6.66 5.25
N THR A 141 8.52 -7.20 4.58
CA THR A 141 7.65 -8.28 5.09
C THR A 141 8.00 -9.67 4.55
N ARG A 142 9.17 -9.78 3.90
CA ARG A 142 9.74 -11.05 3.42
C ARG A 142 10.06 -12.03 4.56
#